data_AF-A0A937Z4G6-F1
#
_entry.id   AF-A0A937Z4G6-F1
#
_cell.length_a   1.000
_cell.length_b   1.000
_cell.length_c   1.000
_cell.angle_alpha   90.00
_cell.angle_beta   90.00
_cell.angle_gamma   90.00
#
_symmetry.space_group_name_H-M   'P 1'
#
loop_
_entity.id
_entity.type
_entity.pdbx_description
1 polymer ?
#
loop_
_entity_poly.entity_id
_entity_poly.type
_entity_poly.pdbx_seq_one_letter_code
_entity_poly.pdbx_strand_id
1 'polypeptide(L)'
;MRWIGMLTLASGVAAQETAVPAHPRVLISAETLPQLRAKAADGAVNRFGFDTRSAWEALQAKADRFVAAEPYRYSVNIPLDGNRFAGVWEYTLSDETPPRHDDSPAYPPWTAMFQEREDSITTRLMHLSFAHLITGEPAYAEAAKRIALHLAEWEQWTDVSYGAGRIKACLDTGHCTYAAAMCYDWCFDRLTEGEREELREAILTKGVKACLGDVDRYPADTNGYAVITTGATLGAIAVQPEAPEAAEDLARCIDKIRVSLDRGGKDGGAFEGPMYGTYLMDSFAKAVDALEAAGVPHDLFEHPYLATLPRYCISQMAPDTKQMPCFSDGSPTA
;
A
#
# COMPACT_ATOMS: atom_id res chain seq x y z
N MET A 1 -20.01 26.45 -50.68
CA MET A 1 -19.69 27.47 -49.65
C MET A 1 -18.55 26.90 -48.81
N ARG A 2 -17.28 27.29 -49.02
CA ARG A 2 -16.57 28.37 -48.29
C ARG A 2 -16.76 28.17 -46.76
N TRP A 3 -15.79 27.74 -45.93
CA TRP A 3 -14.38 28.13 -45.69
C TRP A 3 -13.64 26.99 -44.93
N ILE A 4 -12.40 26.55 -45.23
CA ILE A 4 -11.03 27.06 -44.85
C ILE A 4 -10.84 27.12 -43.32
N GLY A 5 -9.81 26.59 -42.65
CA GLY A 5 -8.47 25.99 -42.92
C GLY A 5 -7.78 25.89 -41.54
N MET A 6 -6.90 24.95 -41.17
CA MET A 6 -5.47 24.74 -41.52
C MET A 6 -5.00 23.64 -40.54
N LEU A 7 -4.52 22.46 -40.95
CA LEU A 7 -3.11 22.14 -41.28
C LEU A 7 -2.06 22.73 -40.32
N THR A 8 -1.66 21.93 -39.32
CA THR A 8 -0.29 21.94 -38.79
C THR A 8 0.13 20.51 -38.44
N LEU A 9 0.98 19.97 -39.33
CA LEU A 9 2.10 19.07 -39.08
C LEU A 9 1.93 17.97 -38.03
N ALA A 10 1.85 16.74 -38.53
CA ALA A 10 2.44 15.58 -37.90
C ALA A 10 3.93 15.86 -37.63
N SER A 11 4.25 16.36 -36.44
CA SER A 11 5.56 16.11 -35.84
C SER A 11 5.44 14.76 -35.15
N GLY A 12 6.10 13.75 -35.73
CA GLY A 12 6.48 12.57 -34.98
C GLY A 12 7.31 13.03 -33.80
N VAL A 13 6.66 13.16 -32.64
CA VAL A 13 7.36 13.07 -31.38
C VAL A 13 7.72 11.59 -31.30
N ALA A 14 8.95 11.27 -31.71
CA ALA A 14 9.62 10.09 -31.19
C ALA A 14 9.28 10.08 -29.70
N ALA A 15 8.69 8.98 -29.19
CA ALA A 15 8.56 8.76 -27.77
C ALA A 15 9.95 9.03 -27.18
N GLN A 16 10.11 10.21 -26.61
CA GLN A 16 11.28 10.52 -25.81
C GLN A 16 11.12 9.51 -24.70
N GLU A 17 12.02 8.53 -24.64
CA GLU A 17 12.22 7.72 -23.45
C GLU A 17 12.47 8.73 -22.33
N THR A 18 11.40 9.16 -21.68
CA THR A 18 11.48 10.01 -20.52
C THR A 18 12.15 9.14 -19.49
N ALA A 19 13.38 9.51 -19.12
CA ALA A 19 14.12 8.83 -18.07
C ALA A 19 13.17 8.66 -16.88
N VAL A 20 13.07 7.42 -16.40
CA VAL A 20 12.25 7.08 -15.24
C VAL A 20 12.62 8.04 -14.10
N PRO A 21 11.67 8.81 -13.53
CA PRO A 21 11.99 9.79 -12.50
C PRO A 21 12.70 9.15 -11.32
N ALA A 22 13.70 9.86 -10.78
CA ALA A 22 14.31 9.47 -9.52
C ALA A 22 13.32 9.67 -8.35
N HIS A 23 13.70 9.16 -7.19
CA HIS A 23 12.92 9.21 -5.96
C HIS A 23 12.72 10.64 -5.42
N PRO A 24 11.61 10.93 -4.70
CA PRO A 24 10.46 10.06 -4.47
C PRO A 24 9.55 9.99 -5.70
N ARG A 25 8.84 8.87 -5.86
CA ARG A 25 7.87 8.65 -6.95
C ARG A 25 6.65 7.79 -6.59
N VAL A 26 6.66 7.12 -5.44
CA VAL A 26 5.51 6.33 -4.96
C VAL A 26 4.55 7.28 -4.25
N LEU A 27 3.37 7.52 -4.83
CA LEU A 27 2.31 8.45 -4.39
C LEU A 27 2.70 9.93 -4.35
N ILE A 28 3.97 10.25 -4.09
CA ILE A 28 4.52 11.60 -4.03
C ILE A 28 5.70 11.64 -4.99
N SER A 29 5.69 12.61 -5.90
CA SER A 29 6.79 12.84 -6.82
C SER A 29 7.67 13.98 -6.33
N ALA A 30 8.91 14.05 -6.82
CA ALA A 30 9.78 15.20 -6.58
C ALA A 30 9.13 16.53 -7.00
N GLU A 31 8.22 16.52 -7.99
CA GLU A 31 7.48 17.69 -8.45
C GLU A 31 6.37 18.11 -7.46
N THR A 32 5.69 17.15 -6.81
CA THR A 32 4.56 17.43 -5.91
C THR A 32 4.99 17.66 -4.45
N LEU A 33 6.21 17.27 -4.08
CA LEU A 33 6.74 17.40 -2.72
C LEU A 33 6.75 18.85 -2.19
N PRO A 34 7.15 19.89 -2.95
CA PRO A 34 7.10 21.26 -2.46
C PRO A 34 5.69 21.74 -2.09
N GLN A 35 4.67 21.40 -2.89
CA GLN A 35 3.29 21.76 -2.58
C GLN A 35 2.80 21.03 -1.33
N LEU A 36 3.21 19.76 -1.15
CA LEU A 36 2.85 19.00 0.05
C LEU A 36 3.47 19.60 1.32
N ARG A 37 4.76 19.99 1.27
CA ARG A 37 5.42 20.71 2.37
C ARG A 37 4.75 22.05 2.67
N ALA A 38 4.30 22.78 1.64
CA ALA A 38 3.53 24.01 1.83
C ALA A 38 2.19 23.75 2.56
N LYS A 39 1.48 22.67 2.21
CA LYS A 39 0.25 22.27 2.92
C LYS A 39 0.52 21.90 4.39
N ALA A 40 1.61 21.19 4.67
CA ALA A 40 2.00 20.86 6.04
C ALA A 40 2.27 22.11 6.90
N ALA A 41 2.66 23.23 6.28
CA ALA A 41 2.85 24.51 6.95
C ALA A 41 1.60 25.40 6.97
N ASP A 42 0.53 25.07 6.24
CA ASP A 42 -0.65 25.93 6.07
C ASP A 42 -1.63 25.80 7.25
N GLY A 43 -1.73 26.88 8.03
CA GLY A 43 -2.64 27.00 9.17
C GLY A 43 -3.98 27.67 8.84
N ALA A 44 -4.29 27.87 7.55
CA ALA A 44 -5.59 28.40 7.14
C ALA A 44 -6.68 27.32 7.24
N VAL A 45 -7.76 27.64 7.95
CA VAL A 45 -8.95 26.77 8.01
C VAL A 45 -9.59 26.70 6.63
N ASN A 46 -9.62 25.50 6.07
CA ASN A 46 -10.18 25.24 4.75
C ASN A 46 -11.72 25.17 4.78
N ARG A 47 -12.35 25.01 3.62
CA ARG A 47 -13.82 24.94 3.47
C ARG A 47 -14.50 23.81 4.25
N PHE A 48 -13.74 22.82 4.71
CA PHE A 48 -14.21 21.67 5.49
C PHE A 48 -14.02 21.87 7.01
N GLY A 49 -13.53 23.03 7.45
CA GLY A 49 -13.45 23.38 8.87
C GLY A 49 -12.21 22.88 9.62
N PHE A 50 -11.14 22.49 8.90
CA PHE A 50 -9.85 22.14 9.49
C PHE A 50 -8.70 22.83 8.75
N ASP A 51 -7.54 22.99 9.37
CA ASP A 51 -6.29 23.41 8.72
C ASP A 51 -5.33 22.22 8.54
N THR A 52 -4.50 22.27 7.50
CA THR A 52 -3.61 21.16 7.14
C THR A 52 -2.37 21.09 8.03
N ARG A 53 -1.99 22.19 8.69
CA ARG A 53 -0.92 22.20 9.69
C ARG A 53 -1.26 21.33 10.89
N SER A 54 -2.45 21.47 11.49
CA SER A 54 -2.86 20.63 12.62
C SER A 54 -3.00 19.16 12.24
N ALA A 55 -3.44 18.85 11.02
CA ALA A 55 -3.45 17.47 10.51
C ALA A 55 -2.02 16.91 10.40
N TRP A 56 -1.08 17.72 9.91
CA TRP A 56 0.33 17.36 9.85
C TRP A 56 0.97 17.20 11.25
N GLU A 57 0.70 18.10 12.19
CA GLU A 57 1.20 18.03 13.58
C GLU A 57 0.79 16.72 14.26
N ALA A 58 -0.42 16.21 14.00
CA ALA A 58 -0.87 14.91 14.51
C ALA A 58 -0.07 13.73 13.94
N LEU A 59 0.24 13.77 12.64
CA LEU A 59 1.09 12.76 11.99
C LEU A 59 2.54 12.83 12.51
N GLN A 60 3.07 14.04 12.66
CA GLN A 60 4.42 14.26 13.20
C GLN A 60 4.54 13.77 14.64
N ALA A 61 3.57 14.08 15.51
CA ALA A 61 3.56 13.62 16.89
C ALA A 61 3.51 12.08 16.99
N LYS A 62 2.91 11.40 16.01
CA LYS A 62 2.95 9.94 15.94
C LYS A 62 4.32 9.43 15.48
N ALA A 63 4.96 10.07 14.51
CA ALA A 63 6.33 9.77 14.12
C ALA A 63 7.32 9.98 15.28
N ASP A 64 7.21 11.08 16.03
CA ASP A 64 8.05 11.37 17.20
C ASP A 64 7.97 10.26 18.26
N ARG A 65 6.74 9.75 18.51
CA ARG A 65 6.53 8.61 19.41
C ARG A 65 7.23 7.35 18.89
N PHE A 66 7.21 7.10 17.59
CA PHE A 66 7.87 5.93 17.00
C PHE A 66 9.41 6.04 16.97
N VAL A 67 9.96 7.24 16.87
CA VAL A 67 11.42 7.46 17.03
C VAL A 67 11.89 7.05 18.42
N ALA A 68 11.09 7.34 19.45
CA ALA A 68 11.39 7.04 20.85
C ALA A 68 10.90 5.64 21.31
N ALA A 69 10.20 4.90 20.45
CA ALA A 69 9.60 3.62 20.81
C ALA A 69 10.63 2.49 20.85
N GLU A 70 10.39 1.53 21.74
CA GLU A 70 11.03 0.21 21.69
C GLU A 70 10.71 -0.51 20.35
N PRO A 71 11.51 -1.51 19.96
CA PRO A 71 11.21 -2.35 18.80
C PRO A 71 9.77 -2.86 18.80
N TYR A 72 9.19 -3.00 17.60
CA TYR A 72 7.81 -3.47 17.46
C TYR A 72 7.65 -4.84 18.11
N ARG A 73 6.59 -5.03 18.90
CA ARG A 73 6.27 -6.30 19.54
C ARG A 73 4.80 -6.63 19.36
N TYR A 74 4.51 -7.88 19.01
CA TYR A 74 3.17 -8.43 18.92
C TYR A 74 3.04 -9.68 19.78
N SER A 75 1.90 -9.83 20.47
CA SER A 75 1.59 -10.98 21.32
C SER A 75 0.11 -11.32 21.18
N VAL A 76 -0.20 -12.59 20.97
CA VAL A 76 -1.57 -13.06 20.76
C VAL A 76 -1.75 -14.51 21.20
N ASN A 77 -2.92 -14.85 21.73
CA ASN A 77 -3.27 -16.24 21.98
C ASN A 77 -3.72 -16.90 20.66
N ILE A 78 -3.00 -17.90 20.19
CA ILE A 78 -3.32 -18.60 18.94
C ILE A 78 -4.58 -19.45 19.16
N PRO A 79 -5.69 -19.17 18.46
CA PRO A 79 -6.92 -19.93 18.63
C PRO A 79 -6.79 -21.31 18.01
N LEU A 80 -7.46 -22.28 18.64
CA LEU A 80 -7.72 -23.62 18.11
C LEU A 80 -9.23 -23.79 17.91
N ASP A 81 -9.67 -24.97 17.46
CA ASP A 81 -11.10 -25.29 17.35
C ASP A 81 -11.85 -25.08 18.67
N GLY A 82 -12.95 -24.33 18.59
CA GLY A 82 -13.80 -23.97 19.73
C GLY A 82 -13.22 -22.80 20.54
N ASN A 83 -13.39 -22.84 21.86
CA ASN A 83 -12.88 -21.80 22.77
C ASN A 83 -11.53 -22.20 23.38
N ARG A 84 -10.65 -22.81 22.58
CA ARG A 84 -9.33 -23.32 23.00
C ARG A 84 -8.21 -22.51 22.35
N PHE A 85 -7.04 -22.51 22.97
CA PHE A 85 -5.85 -21.81 22.48
C PHE A 85 -4.62 -22.72 22.53
N ALA A 86 -3.76 -22.63 21.52
CA ALA A 86 -2.50 -23.40 21.45
C ALA A 86 -1.44 -22.84 22.43
N GLY A 87 -1.53 -21.55 22.72
CA GLY A 87 -0.60 -20.83 23.59
C GLY A 87 -0.45 -19.38 23.17
N VAL A 88 0.43 -18.66 23.86
CA VAL A 88 0.82 -17.30 23.50
C VAL A 88 1.86 -17.38 22.39
N TRP A 89 1.57 -16.74 21.26
CA TRP A 89 2.54 -16.46 20.20
C TRP A 89 3.02 -15.04 20.38
N GLU A 90 4.34 -14.86 20.41
CA GLU A 90 4.95 -13.55 20.55
C GLU A 90 6.07 -13.37 19.54
N TYR A 91 6.21 -12.14 19.07
CA TYR A 91 7.30 -11.73 18.22
C TYR A 91 7.71 -10.30 18.55
N THR A 92 9.02 -10.07 18.62
CA THR A 92 9.62 -8.74 18.66
C THR A 92 10.43 -8.60 17.38
N LEU A 93 10.23 -7.51 16.64
CA LEU A 93 10.90 -7.26 15.37
C LEU A 93 12.42 -7.41 15.49
N SER A 94 12.96 -8.28 14.66
CA SER A 94 14.36 -8.63 14.54
C SER A 94 14.65 -9.14 13.13
N ASP A 95 15.91 -9.51 12.88
CA ASP A 95 16.35 -10.15 11.62
C ASP A 95 15.75 -11.56 11.44
N GLU A 96 15.28 -12.18 12.52
CA GLU A 96 14.70 -13.52 12.47
C GLU A 96 13.26 -13.47 11.95
N THR A 97 12.95 -14.37 11.01
CA THR A 97 11.60 -14.64 10.54
C THR A 97 10.69 -15.00 11.72
N PRO A 98 9.47 -14.41 11.82
CA PRO A 98 8.59 -14.67 12.96
C PRO A 98 8.25 -16.16 13.16
N PRO A 99 7.98 -16.59 14.40
CA PRO A 99 7.81 -18.00 14.73
C PRO A 99 6.59 -18.63 14.05
N ARG A 100 6.70 -19.94 13.78
CA ARG A 100 5.62 -20.77 13.24
C ARG A 100 4.49 -20.95 14.26
N HIS A 101 3.28 -21.21 13.76
CA HIS A 101 2.10 -21.58 14.55
C HIS A 101 1.30 -22.69 13.85
N ASP A 102 1.98 -23.77 13.48
CA ASP A 102 1.42 -24.85 12.63
C ASP A 102 0.18 -25.55 13.22
N ASP A 103 -0.04 -25.44 14.54
CA ASP A 103 -1.24 -25.94 15.21
C ASP A 103 -2.53 -25.17 14.84
N SER A 104 -2.39 -23.95 14.29
CA SER A 104 -3.51 -23.13 13.80
C SER A 104 -3.16 -22.49 12.45
N PRO A 105 -3.16 -23.29 11.36
CA PRO A 105 -2.68 -22.84 10.05
C PRO A 105 -3.63 -21.87 9.33
N ALA A 106 -4.81 -21.59 9.89
CA ALA A 106 -5.77 -20.63 9.34
C ALA A 106 -5.72 -19.27 10.05
N TYR A 107 -5.06 -19.19 11.22
CA TYR A 107 -4.93 -17.93 11.95
C TYR A 107 -3.79 -17.10 11.36
N PRO A 108 -3.98 -15.80 11.05
CA PRO A 108 -2.95 -15.01 10.36
C PRO A 108 -2.30 -13.95 11.29
N PRO A 109 -1.44 -14.33 12.26
CA PRO A 109 -0.79 -13.38 13.15
C PRO A 109 0.11 -12.38 12.40
N TRP A 110 0.70 -12.76 11.27
CA TRP A 110 1.54 -11.84 10.50
C TRP A 110 0.72 -10.73 9.85
N THR A 111 -0.46 -11.06 9.30
CA THR A 111 -1.40 -10.05 8.80
C THR A 111 -1.74 -9.04 9.89
N ALA A 112 -1.90 -9.48 11.13
CA ALA A 112 -2.17 -8.58 12.25
C ALA A 112 -1.00 -7.64 12.60
N MET A 113 0.24 -8.02 12.31
CA MET A 113 1.42 -7.17 12.50
C MET A 113 1.53 -6.05 11.46
N PHE A 114 0.97 -6.25 10.27
CA PHE A 114 1.06 -5.32 9.15
C PHE A 114 -0.23 -4.56 8.84
N GLN A 115 -1.40 -5.12 9.17
CA GLN A 115 -2.66 -4.42 8.99
C GLN A 115 -2.65 -3.12 9.79
N GLU A 116 -3.04 -2.01 9.15
CA GLU A 116 -2.93 -0.68 9.75
C GLU A 116 -3.73 -0.58 11.05
N ARG A 117 -3.01 -0.31 12.14
CA ARG A 117 -3.52 -0.19 13.51
C ARG A 117 -2.81 0.97 14.21
N GLU A 118 -3.08 1.18 15.50
CA GLU A 118 -2.40 2.24 16.26
C GLU A 118 -0.87 2.08 16.20
N ASP A 119 -0.41 0.84 16.40
CA ASP A 119 0.98 0.44 16.40
C ASP A 119 1.16 -0.84 15.60
N SER A 120 1.28 -0.74 14.27
CA SER A 120 1.63 -1.84 13.36
C SER A 120 2.95 -1.53 12.66
N ILE A 121 3.62 -2.53 12.09
CA ILE A 121 4.86 -2.34 11.34
C ILE A 121 4.65 -1.35 10.19
N THR A 122 3.58 -1.54 9.42
CA THR A 122 3.16 -0.61 8.35
C THR A 122 2.97 0.80 8.89
N THR A 123 2.22 0.96 9.98
CA THR A 123 1.96 2.27 10.57
C THR A 123 3.25 2.98 10.99
N ARG A 124 4.20 2.25 11.60
CA ARG A 124 5.51 2.80 11.98
C ARG A 124 6.28 3.27 10.75
N LEU A 125 6.47 2.39 9.75
CA LEU A 125 7.20 2.70 8.52
C LEU A 125 6.59 3.91 7.80
N MET A 126 5.27 3.95 7.67
CA MET A 126 4.57 5.01 6.95
C MET A 126 4.71 6.37 7.64
N HIS A 127 4.53 6.44 8.97
CA HIS A 127 4.62 7.71 9.69
C HIS A 127 6.06 8.22 9.76
N LEU A 128 7.03 7.34 10.00
CA LEU A 128 8.45 7.70 10.04
C LEU A 128 8.94 8.16 8.66
N SER A 129 8.66 7.40 7.61
CA SER A 129 9.09 7.74 6.24
C SER A 129 8.42 9.01 5.74
N PHE A 130 7.10 9.17 6.00
CA PHE A 130 6.40 10.41 5.65
C PHE A 130 6.97 11.60 6.41
N ALA A 131 7.27 11.44 7.70
CA ALA A 131 7.79 12.54 8.48
C ALA A 131 9.18 12.98 8.03
N HIS A 132 10.04 12.03 7.66
CA HIS A 132 11.29 12.33 6.98
C HIS A 132 11.07 13.12 5.69
N LEU A 133 10.15 12.65 4.83
CA LEU A 133 9.88 13.28 3.55
C LEU A 133 9.43 14.76 3.68
N ILE A 134 8.60 15.06 4.68
CA ILE A 134 8.12 16.43 4.93
C ILE A 134 9.19 17.32 5.58
N THR A 135 9.91 16.81 6.58
CA THR A 135 10.81 17.62 7.43
C THR A 135 12.27 17.63 6.99
N GLY A 136 12.73 16.57 6.34
CA GLY A 136 14.16 16.29 6.08
C GLY A 136 14.93 15.77 7.31
N GLU A 137 14.28 15.62 8.47
CA GLU A 137 14.96 15.23 9.70
C GLU A 137 15.47 13.78 9.62
N PRO A 138 16.79 13.55 9.81
CA PRO A 138 17.39 12.22 9.66
C PRO A 138 16.88 11.20 10.68
N ALA A 139 16.48 11.62 11.88
CA ALA A 139 16.05 10.71 12.94
C ALA A 139 14.85 9.82 12.51
N TYR A 140 13.93 10.38 11.72
CA TYR A 140 12.79 9.62 11.20
C TYR A 140 13.22 8.57 10.17
N ALA A 141 14.07 8.95 9.20
CA ALA A 141 14.59 8.01 8.20
C ALA A 141 15.42 6.89 8.83
N GLU A 142 16.29 7.21 9.79
CA GLU A 142 17.09 6.20 10.49
C GLU A 142 16.20 5.20 11.26
N ALA A 143 15.09 5.68 11.86
CA ALA A 143 14.13 4.80 12.53
C ALA A 143 13.34 3.93 11.53
N ALA A 144 12.89 4.50 10.41
CA ALA A 144 12.20 3.74 9.36
C ALA A 144 13.11 2.67 8.75
N LYS A 145 14.34 3.07 8.42
CA LYS A 145 15.37 2.20 7.84
C LYS A 145 15.68 1.00 8.71
N ARG A 146 15.85 1.17 10.03
CA ARG A 146 16.06 0.04 10.96
C ARG A 146 14.94 -1.01 10.86
N ILE A 147 13.69 -0.56 10.78
CA ILE A 147 12.55 -1.46 10.63
C ILE A 147 12.60 -2.17 9.27
N ALA A 148 12.84 -1.43 8.19
CA ALA A 148 12.87 -1.97 6.84
C ALA A 148 13.99 -3.00 6.63
N LEU A 149 15.17 -2.79 7.22
CA LEU A 149 16.30 -3.74 7.12
C LEU A 149 16.03 -5.03 7.89
N HIS A 150 15.41 -4.98 9.08
CA HIS A 150 14.96 -6.21 9.75
C HIS A 150 14.00 -7.03 8.87
N LEU A 151 13.06 -6.37 8.18
CA LEU A 151 12.16 -7.04 7.24
C LEU A 151 12.91 -7.60 6.03
N ALA A 152 13.98 -6.94 5.59
CA ALA A 152 14.82 -7.41 4.49
C ALA A 152 15.59 -8.69 4.84
N GLU A 153 15.89 -8.93 6.10
CA GLU A 153 16.55 -10.16 6.58
C GLU A 153 15.61 -11.37 6.69
N TRP A 154 14.29 -11.15 6.85
CA TRP A 154 13.34 -12.26 6.92
C TRP A 154 13.38 -13.14 5.68
N GLU A 155 13.22 -14.46 5.81
CA GLU A 155 13.26 -15.38 4.68
C GLU A 155 12.20 -15.05 3.61
N GLN A 156 11.06 -14.49 4.04
CA GLN A 156 9.88 -14.21 3.23
C GLN A 156 8.94 -13.25 3.95
N TRP A 157 8.08 -12.57 3.19
CA TRP A 157 7.06 -11.65 3.73
C TRP A 157 5.67 -12.26 3.81
N THR A 158 5.58 -13.60 3.84
CA THR A 158 4.32 -14.30 4.09
C THR A 158 4.49 -15.31 5.21
N ASP A 159 3.47 -15.41 6.03
CA ASP A 159 3.35 -16.36 7.12
C ASP A 159 3.55 -17.81 6.64
N VAL A 160 4.61 -18.43 7.16
CA VAL A 160 5.03 -19.79 6.81
C VAL A 160 4.07 -20.89 7.30
N SER A 161 3.20 -20.58 8.25
CA SER A 161 2.18 -21.50 8.80
C SER A 161 0.83 -21.31 8.13
N TYR A 162 0.55 -20.10 7.63
CA TYR A 162 -0.73 -19.79 7.00
C TYR A 162 -1.05 -20.69 5.78
N GLY A 163 -2.31 -21.13 5.70
CA GLY A 163 -2.78 -22.07 4.68
C GLY A 163 -2.08 -23.43 4.71
N ALA A 164 -1.46 -23.79 5.84
CA ALA A 164 -0.54 -24.93 5.99
C ALA A 164 0.67 -24.83 5.05
N GLY A 165 1.22 -23.62 4.89
CA GLY A 165 2.40 -23.32 4.06
C GLY A 165 2.16 -23.37 2.55
N ARG A 166 0.90 -23.56 2.11
CA ARG A 166 0.52 -23.63 0.69
C ARG A 166 0.33 -22.27 0.04
N ILE A 167 0.08 -21.24 0.85
CA ILE A 167 -0.04 -19.85 0.41
C ILE A 167 1.38 -19.25 0.42
N LYS A 168 1.74 -18.56 -0.67
CA LYS A 168 3.06 -17.95 -0.88
C LYS A 168 3.02 -16.43 -0.91
N ALA A 169 1.83 -15.83 -1.02
CA ALA A 169 1.59 -14.44 -0.68
C ALA A 169 0.18 -14.27 -0.11
N CYS A 170 0.05 -13.46 0.95
CA CYS A 170 -1.22 -13.11 1.57
C CYS A 170 -1.27 -11.59 1.84
N LEU A 171 -2.24 -11.15 2.65
CA LEU A 171 -2.40 -9.75 3.05
C LEU A 171 -1.13 -9.17 3.66
N ASP A 172 -0.47 -9.94 4.54
CA ASP A 172 0.84 -9.60 5.14
C ASP A 172 1.89 -9.26 4.07
N THR A 173 1.99 -10.05 3.00
CA THR A 173 2.91 -9.82 1.89
C THR A 173 2.59 -8.53 1.18
N GLY A 174 1.31 -8.29 0.85
CA GLY A 174 0.86 -7.06 0.22
C GLY A 174 1.20 -5.82 1.06
N HIS A 175 0.89 -5.86 2.36
CA HIS A 175 1.19 -4.77 3.28
C HIS A 175 2.68 -4.52 3.49
N CYS A 176 3.44 -5.57 3.76
CA CYS A 176 4.88 -5.50 3.93
C CYS A 176 5.53 -4.89 2.68
N THR A 177 5.11 -5.34 1.49
CA THR A 177 5.66 -4.87 0.22
C THR A 177 5.44 -3.38 0.03
N TYR A 178 4.21 -2.86 0.17
CA TYR A 178 4.01 -1.43 -0.04
C TYR A 178 4.67 -0.58 1.06
N ALA A 179 4.68 -1.05 2.32
CA ALA A 179 5.31 -0.32 3.41
C ALA A 179 6.83 -0.22 3.22
N ALA A 180 7.48 -1.31 2.81
CA ALA A 180 8.89 -1.34 2.47
C ALA A 180 9.19 -0.48 1.22
N ALA A 181 8.35 -0.57 0.18
CA ALA A 181 8.50 0.23 -1.04
C ALA A 181 8.40 1.74 -0.78
N MET A 182 7.46 2.16 0.06
CA MET A 182 7.32 3.56 0.44
C MET A 182 8.46 4.03 1.34
N CYS A 183 8.95 3.19 2.25
CA CYS A 183 10.16 3.51 3.03
C CYS A 183 11.39 3.66 2.13
N TYR A 184 11.57 2.75 1.17
CA TYR A 184 12.65 2.79 0.18
C TYR A 184 12.62 4.09 -0.62
N ASP A 185 11.44 4.43 -1.14
CA ASP A 185 11.24 5.58 -2.00
C ASP A 185 11.36 6.92 -1.26
N TRP A 186 10.74 7.02 -0.07
CA TRP A 186 10.68 8.29 0.66
C TRP A 186 11.90 8.58 1.52
N CYS A 187 12.69 7.56 1.87
CA CYS A 187 13.96 7.71 2.61
C CYS A 187 15.19 7.47 1.72
N PHE A 188 15.03 7.46 0.40
CA PHE A 188 16.05 7.05 -0.56
C PHE A 188 17.39 7.79 -0.41
N ASP A 189 17.35 9.08 -0.10
CA ASP A 189 18.52 9.95 0.10
C ASP A 189 19.30 9.63 1.39
N ARG A 190 18.72 8.83 2.29
CA ARG A 190 19.32 8.39 3.56
C ARG A 190 19.78 6.94 3.55
N LEU A 191 19.48 6.20 2.48
CA LEU A 191 19.99 4.85 2.28
C LEU A 191 21.40 4.91 1.69
N THR A 192 22.32 4.11 2.23
CA THR A 192 23.58 3.79 1.57
C THR A 192 23.32 2.92 0.34
N GLU A 193 24.33 2.76 -0.54
CA GLU A 193 24.18 1.89 -1.71
C GLU A 193 23.87 0.43 -1.32
N GLY A 194 24.52 -0.09 -0.29
CA GLY A 194 24.26 -1.45 0.19
C GLY A 194 22.85 -1.62 0.76
N GLU A 195 22.40 -0.65 1.57
CA GLU A 195 21.02 -0.66 2.11
C GLU A 195 19.97 -0.53 0.99
N ARG A 196 20.27 0.22 -0.08
CA ARG A 196 19.41 0.28 -1.27
C ARG A 196 19.36 -1.07 -1.98
N GLU A 197 20.51 -1.69 -2.23
CA GLU A 197 20.57 -3.00 -2.88
C GLU A 197 19.78 -4.06 -2.10
N GLU A 198 19.98 -4.12 -0.79
CA GLU A 198 19.31 -5.07 0.12
C GLU A 198 17.79 -4.89 0.11
N LEU A 199 17.31 -3.65 0.31
CA LEU A 199 15.88 -3.35 0.30
C LEU A 199 15.26 -3.57 -1.09
N ARG A 200 15.95 -3.19 -2.15
CA ARG A 200 15.50 -3.40 -3.54
C ARG A 200 15.33 -4.88 -3.85
N GLU A 201 16.31 -5.71 -3.48
CA GLU A 201 16.25 -7.15 -3.68
C GLU A 201 15.10 -7.78 -2.86
N ALA A 202 14.93 -7.36 -1.60
CA ALA A 202 13.82 -7.83 -0.76
C ALA A 202 12.45 -7.44 -1.33
N ILE A 203 12.26 -6.17 -1.73
CA ILE A 203 11.02 -5.67 -2.35
C ILE A 203 10.70 -6.47 -3.62
N LEU A 204 11.68 -6.70 -4.48
CA LEU A 204 11.48 -7.45 -5.73
C LEU A 204 11.15 -8.91 -5.48
N THR A 205 11.94 -9.61 -4.67
CA THR A 205 11.87 -11.07 -4.55
C THR A 205 10.82 -11.53 -3.55
N LYS A 206 10.80 -10.94 -2.34
CA LYS A 206 9.90 -11.30 -1.24
C LYS A 206 8.55 -10.60 -1.34
N GLY A 207 8.49 -9.48 -2.07
CA GLY A 207 7.27 -8.72 -2.32
C GLY A 207 6.71 -8.91 -3.72
N VAL A 208 7.19 -8.15 -4.70
CA VAL A 208 6.62 -8.04 -6.06
C VAL A 208 6.45 -9.41 -6.72
N LYS A 209 7.53 -10.20 -6.81
CA LYS A 209 7.51 -11.52 -7.47
C LYS A 209 6.67 -12.54 -6.69
N ALA A 210 6.73 -12.51 -5.35
CA ALA A 210 5.91 -13.38 -4.51
C ALA A 210 4.42 -13.08 -4.69
N CYS A 211 4.02 -11.81 -4.59
CA CYS A 211 2.66 -11.34 -4.82
C CYS A 211 2.17 -11.75 -6.21
N LEU A 212 2.89 -11.41 -7.28
CA LEU A 212 2.49 -11.74 -8.65
C LEU A 212 2.49 -13.24 -8.96
N GLY A 213 3.27 -14.03 -8.22
CA GLY A 213 3.34 -15.48 -8.36
C GLY A 213 2.18 -16.23 -7.72
N ASP A 214 1.48 -15.63 -6.74
CA ASP A 214 0.46 -16.33 -5.94
C ASP A 214 -0.92 -15.65 -5.93
N VAL A 215 -1.03 -14.38 -6.34
CA VAL A 215 -2.28 -13.60 -6.30
C VAL A 215 -3.46 -14.24 -7.05
N ASP A 216 -3.20 -15.02 -8.11
CA ASP A 216 -4.27 -15.68 -8.88
C ASP A 216 -4.95 -16.84 -8.13
N ARG A 217 -4.48 -17.17 -6.92
CA ARG A 217 -5.22 -18.05 -5.98
C ARG A 217 -6.39 -17.35 -5.31
N TYR A 218 -6.40 -16.02 -5.29
CA TYR A 218 -7.48 -15.22 -4.73
C TYR A 218 -8.49 -14.91 -5.83
N PRO A 219 -9.81 -14.96 -5.55
CA PRO A 219 -10.80 -14.45 -6.49
C PRO A 219 -10.57 -12.97 -6.75
N ALA A 220 -10.61 -12.56 -8.02
CA ALA A 220 -10.24 -11.21 -8.42
C ALA A 220 -11.16 -10.12 -7.84
N ASP A 221 -12.35 -10.46 -7.36
CA ASP A 221 -13.34 -9.58 -6.73
C ASP A 221 -13.21 -9.48 -5.20
N THR A 222 -12.11 -9.96 -4.62
CA THR A 222 -11.85 -9.94 -3.17
C THR A 222 -10.78 -8.94 -2.76
N ASN A 223 -10.88 -8.42 -1.53
CA ASN A 223 -9.89 -7.54 -0.93
C ASN A 223 -8.48 -8.15 -0.90
N GLY A 224 -8.37 -9.48 -0.71
CA GLY A 224 -7.09 -10.19 -0.73
C GLY A 224 -6.34 -10.00 -2.03
N TYR A 225 -7.05 -10.17 -3.15
CA TYR A 225 -6.50 -9.94 -4.48
C TYR A 225 -6.02 -8.49 -4.65
N ALA A 226 -6.80 -7.52 -4.19
CA ALA A 226 -6.47 -6.11 -4.32
C ALA A 226 -5.29 -5.67 -3.45
N VAL A 227 -5.20 -6.11 -2.20
CA VAL A 227 -4.08 -5.80 -1.30
C VAL A 227 -2.77 -6.37 -1.83
N ILE A 228 -2.77 -7.64 -2.26
CA ILE A 228 -1.57 -8.30 -2.83
C ILE A 228 -1.14 -7.58 -4.11
N THR A 229 -2.08 -7.29 -5.02
CA THR A 229 -1.79 -6.58 -6.28
C THR A 229 -1.26 -5.17 -6.03
N THR A 230 -1.82 -4.46 -5.05
CA THR A 230 -1.38 -3.10 -4.66
C THR A 230 0.04 -3.12 -4.10
N GLY A 231 0.36 -4.10 -3.24
CA GLY A 231 1.71 -4.31 -2.74
C GLY A 231 2.72 -4.47 -3.88
N ALA A 232 2.43 -5.36 -4.84
CA ALA A 232 3.27 -5.55 -6.02
C ALA A 232 3.38 -4.27 -6.89
N THR A 233 2.30 -3.52 -7.05
CA THR A 233 2.28 -2.29 -7.85
C THR A 233 3.23 -1.25 -7.26
N LEU A 234 3.08 -0.93 -5.98
CA LEU A 234 3.92 0.07 -5.29
C LEU A 234 5.38 -0.39 -5.21
N GLY A 235 5.61 -1.69 -4.97
CA GLY A 235 6.94 -2.28 -4.98
C GLY A 235 7.64 -2.13 -6.34
N ALA A 236 6.95 -2.46 -7.43
CA ALA A 236 7.49 -2.36 -8.78
C ALA A 236 7.79 -0.89 -9.16
N ILE A 237 6.90 0.05 -8.81
CA ILE A 237 7.13 1.49 -9.03
C ILE A 237 8.39 1.98 -8.32
N ALA A 238 8.54 1.61 -7.04
CA ALA A 238 9.67 2.03 -6.21
C ALA A 238 11.00 1.59 -6.82
N VAL A 239 11.14 0.31 -7.17
CA VAL A 239 12.44 -0.25 -7.57
C VAL A 239 12.78 -0.07 -9.05
N GLN A 240 11.80 0.19 -9.90
CA GLN A 240 11.99 0.31 -11.37
C GLN A 240 13.17 1.20 -11.80
N PRO A 241 13.49 2.36 -11.17
CA PRO A 241 14.62 3.18 -11.59
C PRO A 241 15.97 2.46 -11.52
N GLU A 242 16.13 1.50 -10.60
CA GLU A 242 17.36 0.73 -10.39
C GLU A 242 17.23 -0.75 -10.74
N ALA A 243 16.00 -1.22 -11.04
CA ALA A 243 15.69 -2.56 -11.51
C ALA A 243 14.70 -2.49 -12.70
N PRO A 244 15.18 -2.18 -13.91
CA PRO A 244 14.33 -1.97 -15.09
C PRO A 244 13.42 -3.16 -15.44
N GLU A 245 13.80 -4.38 -15.03
CA GLU A 245 12.97 -5.58 -15.16
C GLU A 245 11.61 -5.47 -14.45
N ALA A 246 11.49 -4.60 -13.44
CA ALA A 246 10.24 -4.35 -12.73
C ALA A 246 9.17 -3.70 -13.63
N ALA A 247 9.52 -3.19 -14.81
CA ALA A 247 8.56 -2.66 -15.78
C ALA A 247 7.58 -3.74 -16.27
N GLU A 248 8.04 -4.97 -16.49
CA GLU A 248 7.17 -6.09 -16.87
C GLU A 248 6.23 -6.48 -15.73
N ASP A 249 6.73 -6.49 -14.50
CA ASP A 249 5.92 -6.75 -13.31
C ASP A 249 4.87 -5.66 -13.10
N LEU A 250 5.19 -4.40 -13.37
CA LEU A 250 4.26 -3.28 -13.28
C LEU A 250 3.14 -3.39 -14.33
N ALA A 251 3.45 -3.78 -15.56
CA ALA A 251 2.45 -4.04 -16.59
C ALA A 251 1.48 -5.16 -16.17
N ARG A 252 2.02 -6.25 -15.60
CA ARG A 252 1.21 -7.34 -15.02
C ARG A 252 0.32 -6.87 -13.88
N CYS A 253 0.81 -5.96 -13.04
CA CYS A 253 0.00 -5.36 -11.96
C CYS A 253 -1.20 -4.59 -12.53
N ILE A 254 -0.99 -3.74 -13.54
CA ILE A 254 -2.06 -2.98 -14.20
C ILE A 254 -3.13 -3.92 -14.77
N ASP A 255 -2.72 -4.99 -15.45
CA ASP A 255 -3.64 -5.99 -15.99
C ASP A 255 -4.45 -6.69 -14.89
N LYS A 256 -3.82 -7.01 -13.76
CA LYS A 256 -4.51 -7.61 -12.60
C LYS A 256 -5.53 -6.65 -11.97
N ILE A 257 -5.18 -5.37 -11.83
CA ILE A 257 -6.14 -4.36 -11.37
C ILE A 257 -7.33 -4.31 -12.34
N ARG A 258 -7.10 -4.29 -13.65
CA ARG A 258 -8.17 -4.31 -14.67
C ARG A 258 -9.06 -5.55 -14.53
N VAL A 259 -8.47 -6.74 -14.36
CA VAL A 259 -9.21 -7.99 -14.13
C VAL A 259 -10.11 -7.90 -12.89
N SER A 260 -9.66 -7.26 -11.82
CA SER A 260 -10.47 -7.04 -10.63
C SER A 260 -11.63 -6.07 -10.88
N LEU A 261 -11.34 -4.93 -11.53
CA LEU A 261 -12.37 -3.93 -11.86
C LEU A 261 -13.43 -4.49 -12.81
N ASP A 262 -13.06 -5.39 -13.73
CA ASP A 262 -13.98 -6.11 -14.63
C ASP A 262 -14.99 -7.00 -13.87
N ARG A 263 -14.67 -7.41 -12.64
CA ARG A 263 -15.57 -8.17 -11.76
C ARG A 263 -16.52 -7.29 -10.95
N GLY A 264 -16.29 -5.99 -10.92
CA GLY A 264 -17.14 -5.04 -10.23
C GLY A 264 -18.59 -5.09 -10.73
N GLY A 265 -19.56 -4.90 -9.82
CA GLY A 265 -20.96 -4.85 -10.17
C GLY A 265 -21.26 -3.73 -11.16
N LYS A 266 -22.14 -3.99 -12.15
CA LYS A 266 -22.57 -2.97 -13.13
C LYS A 266 -23.27 -1.75 -12.50
N ASP A 267 -23.70 -1.88 -11.25
CA ASP A 267 -24.33 -0.85 -10.42
C ASP A 267 -23.35 -0.17 -9.45
N GLY A 268 -22.06 -0.53 -9.48
CA GLY A 268 -21.03 -0.06 -8.57
C GLY A 268 -20.85 -0.91 -7.32
N GLY A 269 -21.62 -2.00 -7.17
CA GLY A 269 -21.54 -2.87 -6.00
C GLY A 269 -20.24 -3.67 -5.94
N ALA A 270 -19.66 -3.74 -4.73
CA ALA A 270 -18.53 -4.62 -4.43
C ALA A 270 -19.03 -6.00 -3.95
N PHE A 271 -18.37 -7.07 -4.40
CA PHE A 271 -18.76 -8.45 -4.12
C PHE A 271 -18.80 -8.78 -2.62
N GLU A 272 -17.79 -8.37 -1.85
CA GLU A 272 -17.67 -8.67 -0.42
C GLU A 272 -18.48 -7.72 0.50
N GLY A 273 -19.35 -6.88 -0.07
CA GLY A 273 -20.14 -5.90 0.69
C GLY A 273 -19.34 -4.64 1.07
N PRO A 274 -19.91 -3.75 1.92
CA PRO A 274 -19.38 -2.41 2.11
C PRO A 274 -18.00 -2.37 2.78
N MET A 275 -17.76 -3.16 3.83
CA MET A 275 -16.48 -3.12 4.56
C MET A 275 -15.32 -3.62 3.69
N TYR A 276 -15.37 -4.86 3.23
CA TYR A 276 -14.30 -5.42 2.41
C TYR A 276 -14.25 -4.82 1.01
N GLY A 277 -15.38 -4.35 0.47
CA GLY A 277 -15.40 -3.54 -0.74
C GLY A 277 -14.67 -2.20 -0.59
N THR A 278 -14.79 -1.53 0.57
CA THR A 278 -13.97 -0.34 0.89
C THR A 278 -12.50 -0.73 0.94
N TYR A 279 -12.16 -1.85 1.57
CA TYR A 279 -10.76 -2.29 1.66
C TYR A 279 -10.16 -2.55 0.27
N LEU A 280 -10.89 -3.26 -0.60
CA LEU A 280 -10.52 -3.51 -1.99
C LEU A 280 -10.28 -2.19 -2.75
N MET A 281 -11.23 -1.27 -2.68
CA MET A 281 -11.15 -0.01 -3.42
C MET A 281 -10.09 0.94 -2.87
N ASP A 282 -9.86 0.97 -1.55
CA ASP A 282 -8.80 1.75 -0.93
C ASP A 282 -7.41 1.23 -1.30
N SER A 283 -7.26 -0.07 -1.55
CA SER A 283 -6.03 -0.64 -2.08
C SER A 283 -5.79 -0.17 -3.51
N PHE A 284 -6.78 -0.29 -4.40
CA PHE A 284 -6.59 0.18 -5.78
C PHE A 284 -6.51 1.68 -5.92
N ALA A 285 -7.17 2.47 -5.07
CA ALA A 285 -6.99 3.91 -5.05
C ALA A 285 -5.50 4.27 -4.79
N LYS A 286 -4.84 3.58 -3.85
CA LYS A 286 -3.38 3.74 -3.64
C LYS A 286 -2.57 3.31 -4.86
N ALA A 287 -2.89 2.17 -5.46
CA ALA A 287 -2.17 1.67 -6.63
C ALA A 287 -2.26 2.64 -7.82
N VAL A 288 -3.47 3.13 -8.13
CA VAL A 288 -3.71 4.04 -9.26
C VAL A 288 -3.11 5.42 -8.99
N ASP A 289 -3.23 5.97 -7.77
CA ASP A 289 -2.59 7.23 -7.42
C ASP A 289 -1.05 7.15 -7.51
N ALA A 290 -0.47 6.00 -7.12
CA ALA A 290 0.97 5.78 -7.26
C ALA A 290 1.40 5.70 -8.73
N LEU A 291 0.59 5.09 -9.61
CA LEU A 291 0.86 5.04 -11.04
C LEU A 291 0.85 6.44 -11.67
N GLU A 292 -0.13 7.29 -11.32
CA GLU A 292 -0.18 8.69 -11.75
C GLU A 292 1.04 9.48 -11.27
N ALA A 293 1.36 9.39 -9.97
CA ALA A 293 2.51 10.08 -9.39
C ALA A 293 3.83 9.67 -10.06
N ALA A 294 3.94 8.41 -10.46
CA ALA A 294 5.10 7.85 -11.15
C ALA A 294 5.11 8.12 -12.67
N GLY A 295 4.06 8.72 -13.23
CA GLY A 295 3.90 8.99 -14.66
C GLY A 295 3.72 7.73 -15.52
N VAL A 296 3.18 6.66 -14.96
CA VAL A 296 3.01 5.37 -15.63
C VAL A 296 1.70 5.38 -16.43
N PRO A 297 1.72 5.24 -17.76
CA PRO A 297 0.50 5.29 -18.56
C PRO A 297 -0.48 4.15 -18.26
N HIS A 298 -1.74 4.48 -18.01
CA HIS A 298 -2.84 3.51 -17.87
C HIS A 298 -4.21 4.14 -18.14
N ASP A 299 -5.22 3.29 -18.33
CA ASP A 299 -6.63 3.67 -18.55
C ASP A 299 -7.54 3.33 -17.35
N LEU A 300 -6.96 2.97 -16.19
CA LEU A 300 -7.71 2.43 -15.05
C LEU A 300 -8.78 3.40 -14.49
N PHE A 301 -8.54 4.72 -14.50
CA PHE A 301 -9.55 5.72 -14.09
C PHE A 301 -10.77 5.76 -15.00
N GLU A 302 -10.62 5.37 -16.27
CA GLU A 302 -11.69 5.39 -17.26
C GLU A 302 -12.56 4.13 -17.19
N HIS A 303 -12.21 3.20 -16.29
CA HIS A 303 -12.91 1.92 -16.18
C HIS A 303 -14.39 2.12 -15.80
N PRO A 304 -15.36 1.53 -16.54
CA PRO A 304 -16.79 1.78 -16.35
C PRO A 304 -17.31 1.52 -14.94
N TYR A 305 -16.74 0.54 -14.23
CA TYR A 305 -17.09 0.24 -12.84
C TYR A 305 -16.89 1.46 -11.91
N LEU A 306 -15.78 2.20 -12.05
CA LEU A 306 -15.47 3.36 -11.22
C LEU A 306 -16.47 4.49 -11.41
N ALA A 307 -17.05 4.62 -12.60
CA ALA A 307 -18.10 5.61 -12.86
C ALA A 307 -19.41 5.33 -12.09
N THR A 308 -19.64 4.06 -11.72
CA THR A 308 -20.85 3.63 -10.99
C THR A 308 -20.65 3.52 -9.48
N LEU A 309 -19.42 3.30 -9.02
CA LEU A 309 -19.06 3.11 -7.62
C LEU A 309 -19.56 4.24 -6.68
N PRO A 310 -19.45 5.55 -7.00
CA PRO A 310 -19.95 6.60 -6.11
C PRO A 310 -21.43 6.47 -5.78
N ARG A 311 -22.25 5.99 -6.73
CA ARG A 311 -23.68 5.75 -6.50
C ARG A 311 -23.89 4.65 -5.47
N TYR A 312 -23.12 3.56 -5.56
CA TYR A 312 -23.13 2.51 -4.56
C TYR A 312 -22.75 3.06 -3.19
N CYS A 313 -21.61 3.74 -3.07
CA CYS A 313 -21.15 4.33 -1.80
C CYS A 313 -22.19 5.25 -1.15
N ILE A 314 -22.81 6.16 -1.92
CA ILE A 314 -23.84 7.06 -1.42
C ILE A 314 -25.09 6.29 -0.97
N SER A 315 -25.49 5.25 -1.71
CA SER A 315 -26.66 4.44 -1.35
C SER A 315 -26.48 3.62 -0.07
N GLN A 316 -25.23 3.36 0.34
CA GLN A 316 -24.91 2.67 1.59
C GLN A 316 -24.82 3.60 2.79
N MET A 317 -24.87 4.93 2.62
CA MET A 317 -24.81 5.86 3.74
C MET A 317 -26.22 6.23 4.19
N ALA A 318 -26.56 5.90 5.43
CA ALA A 318 -27.79 6.38 6.04
C ALA A 318 -27.69 7.91 6.25
N PRO A 319 -28.63 8.71 5.71
CA PRO A 319 -28.70 10.13 6.05
C PRO A 319 -28.79 10.27 7.58
N ASP A 320 -28.01 11.18 8.14
CA ASP A 320 -28.00 11.61 9.55
C ASP A 320 -27.41 10.66 10.59
N THR A 321 -27.41 9.33 10.40
CA THR A 321 -26.85 8.41 11.42
C THR A 321 -25.37 8.11 11.24
N LYS A 322 -24.79 8.48 10.08
CA LYS A 322 -23.40 8.13 9.67
C LYS A 322 -23.13 6.62 9.64
N GLN A 323 -24.17 5.80 9.68
CA GLN A 323 -24.06 4.35 9.65
C GLN A 323 -24.02 3.82 8.23
N MET A 324 -23.31 2.72 8.04
CA MET A 324 -23.38 1.87 6.86
C MET A 324 -24.09 0.54 7.19
N PRO A 325 -24.88 -0.03 6.26
CA PRO A 325 -25.51 -1.33 6.47
C PRO A 325 -24.45 -2.43 6.58
N CYS A 326 -24.71 -3.39 7.45
CA CYS A 326 -23.80 -4.47 7.81
C CYS A 326 -24.28 -5.79 7.21
N PHE A 327 -24.23 -5.92 5.89
CA PHE A 327 -24.38 -7.21 5.20
C PHE A 327 -23.01 -7.75 4.79
N SER A 328 -22.93 -9.07 4.58
CA SER A 328 -21.67 -9.82 4.47
C SER A 328 -20.83 -9.74 5.76
N ASP A 329 -19.56 -10.14 5.68
CA ASP A 329 -18.63 -10.02 6.80
C ASP A 329 -18.32 -8.54 7.05
N GLY A 330 -18.75 -8.04 8.21
CA GLY A 330 -18.71 -6.64 8.55
C GLY A 330 -19.01 -6.42 10.03
N SER A 331 -18.44 -5.36 10.60
CA SER A 331 -18.91 -4.79 11.86
C SER A 331 -19.76 -3.57 11.55
N PRO A 332 -20.82 -3.27 12.33
CA PRO A 332 -21.50 -1.99 12.25
C PRO A 332 -20.48 -0.87 12.43
N THR A 333 -20.32 -0.02 11.42
CA THR A 333 -19.49 1.19 11.50
C THR A 333 -20.40 2.36 11.89
N ALA A 334 -19.92 3.16 12.84
CA ALA A 334 -20.58 4.37 13.34
C ALA A 334 -20.00 5.63 12.70
#